data_AF-A0A7J7LZK3-F1
#
_entry.id   AF-A0A7J7LZK3-F1
#
_cell.length_a   1.000
_cell.length_b   1.000
_cell.length_c   1.000
_cell.angle_alpha   90.00
_cell.angle_beta   90.00
_cell.angle_gamma   90.00
#
_symmetry.space_group_name_H-M   'P 1'
#
loop_
_entity.id
_entity.type
_entity.pdbx_description
1 polymer ?
#
loop_
_entity_poly.entity_id
_entity_poly.type
_entity_poly.pdbx_seq_one_letter_code
_entity_poly.pdbx_strand_id
1 'polypeptide(L)'
;MATRGVKYLDCYGVDNALVRVADPTFLGYFIDKGVVSAAKVVRKAYPQENVGVFVQRGKGGPLSVVEYSELEPLMASEINQETGRLRYCWSNV
;
A
#
# COMPACT_ATOMS: atom_id res chain seq x y z
N MET A 1 1.75 24.99 -3.14
CA MET A 1 0.74 24.35 -2.28
C MET A 1 0.63 25.04 -0.92
N ALA A 2 1.74 25.30 -0.22
CA ALA A 2 1.74 26.01 1.07
C ALA A 2 1.02 27.37 1.03
N THR A 3 1.28 28.21 0.03
CA THR A 3 0.60 29.53 -0.13
C THR A 3 -0.90 29.45 -0.36
N ARG A 4 -1.41 28.27 -0.75
CA ARG A 4 -2.85 27.99 -0.93
C ARG A 4 -3.48 27.31 0.31
N GLY A 5 -2.71 27.11 1.39
CA GLY A 5 -3.19 26.46 2.61
C GLY A 5 -3.47 24.95 2.47
N VAL A 6 -2.94 24.28 1.45
CA VAL A 6 -3.12 22.83 1.25
C VAL A 6 -2.35 22.08 2.35
N LYS A 7 -3.06 21.26 3.12
CA LYS A 7 -2.49 20.46 4.22
C LYS A 7 -2.15 19.03 3.82
N TYR A 8 -2.87 18.47 2.85
CA TYR A 8 -2.81 17.05 2.48
C TYR A 8 -2.80 16.88 0.97
N LEU A 9 -2.11 15.84 0.50
CA LEU A 9 -1.97 15.49 -0.91
C LEU A 9 -2.51 14.08 -1.14
N ASP A 10 -3.34 13.93 -2.17
CA ASP A 10 -3.80 12.64 -2.67
C ASP A 10 -3.09 12.38 -4.01
N CYS A 11 -2.25 11.35 -4.04
CA CYS A 11 -1.46 10.96 -5.21
C CYS A 11 -1.99 9.61 -5.72
N TYR A 12 -2.20 9.51 -7.04
CA TYR A 12 -2.76 8.32 -7.67
C TYR A 12 -2.24 8.14 -9.11
N GLY A 13 -2.30 6.92 -9.63
CA GLY A 13 -1.98 6.59 -11.02
C GLY A 13 -3.11 7.02 -11.97
N VAL A 14 -2.77 7.72 -13.05
CA VAL A 14 -3.74 8.22 -14.05
C VAL A 14 -4.47 7.10 -14.80
N ASP A 15 -3.89 5.91 -14.83
CA ASP A 15 -4.41 4.71 -15.46
C ASP A 15 -5.49 3.99 -14.62
N ASN A 16 -5.66 4.37 -13.36
CA ASN A 16 -6.70 3.79 -12.50
C ASN A 16 -8.07 4.37 -12.80
N ALA A 17 -8.82 3.74 -13.72
CA ALA A 17 -10.18 4.13 -14.09
C ALA A 17 -11.19 4.09 -12.92
N LEU A 18 -10.89 3.38 -11.83
CA LEU A 18 -11.72 3.25 -10.64
C LEU A 18 -11.26 4.16 -9.49
N VAL A 19 -10.29 5.04 -9.74
CA VAL A 19 -9.74 5.89 -8.70
C VAL A 19 -10.81 6.78 -8.09
N ARG A 20 -10.86 6.75 -6.75
CA ARG A 20 -11.69 7.68 -5.97
C ARG A 20 -10.83 8.90 -5.65
N VAL A 21 -10.79 9.85 -6.60
CA VAL A 21 -10.02 11.10 -6.45
C VAL A 21 -10.50 11.86 -5.22
N ALA A 22 -9.56 12.25 -4.35
CA ALA A 22 -9.82 12.95 -3.10
C ALA A 22 -10.84 12.24 -2.19
N ASP A 23 -10.74 10.91 -2.10
CA ASP A 23 -11.63 10.06 -1.29
C ASP A 23 -11.70 10.53 0.17
N PRO A 24 -12.84 11.10 0.62
CA PRO A 24 -12.95 11.70 1.94
C PRO A 24 -12.87 10.65 3.06
N THR A 25 -13.25 9.40 2.80
CA THR A 25 -13.12 8.31 3.78
C THR A 25 -11.64 8.02 4.06
N PHE A 26 -10.82 7.97 3.02
CA PHE A 26 -9.38 7.72 3.17
C PHE A 26 -8.65 8.91 3.80
N LEU A 27 -8.91 10.13 3.31
CA LEU A 27 -8.35 11.35 3.89
C LEU A 27 -8.76 11.50 5.36
N GLY A 28 -10.04 11.27 5.68
CA GLY A 28 -10.54 11.31 7.05
C GLY A 28 -9.85 10.30 7.97
N TYR A 29 -9.67 9.05 7.52
CA TYR A 29 -8.94 8.02 8.27
C TYR A 29 -7.48 8.42 8.53
N PHE A 30 -6.80 8.90 7.50
CA PHE A 30 -5.41 9.36 7.58
C PHE A 30 -5.26 10.54 8.57
N ILE A 31 -6.18 11.50 8.54
CA ILE A 31 -6.21 12.66 9.45
C ILE A 31 -6.48 12.21 10.89
N ASP A 32 -7.47 11.34 11.11
CA ASP A 32 -7.80 10.78 12.43
C ASP A 32 -6.61 10.07 13.07
N LYS A 33 -5.84 9.32 12.26
CA LYS A 33 -4.66 8.58 12.74
C LYS A 33 -3.45 9.48 13.01
N GLY A 34 -3.47 10.74 12.57
CA GLY A 34 -2.39 11.70 12.78
C GLY A 34 -1.04 11.26 12.18
N VAL A 35 -1.07 10.44 11.12
CA VAL A 35 0.15 9.95 10.46
C VAL A 35 0.61 10.93 9.38
N VAL A 36 1.88 10.85 8.99
CA VAL A 36 2.47 11.73 7.97
C VAL A 36 2.25 11.23 6.54
N SER A 37 2.03 9.93 6.37
CA SER A 37 1.72 9.29 5.09
C SER A 37 0.84 8.05 5.30
N ALA A 38 0.00 7.76 4.31
CA ALA A 38 -0.77 6.54 4.22
C ALA A 38 -0.87 6.11 2.76
N ALA A 39 -1.01 4.81 2.52
CA ALA A 39 -1.22 4.24 1.21
C ALA A 39 -2.52 3.44 1.17
N LYS A 40 -3.24 3.52 0.06
CA LYS A 40 -4.32 2.57 -0.23
C LYS A 40 -3.68 1.28 -0.71
N VAL A 41 -4.27 0.16 -0.31
CA VAL A 41 -3.82 -1.16 -0.74
C VAL A 41 -5.02 -1.99 -1.13
N VAL A 42 -4.80 -2.90 -2.06
CA VAL A 42 -5.72 -4.02 -2.31
C VAL A 42 -5.02 -5.31 -1.95
N ARG A 43 -5.81 -6.36 -1.74
CA ARG A 43 -5.26 -7.67 -1.45
C ARG A 43 -4.66 -8.25 -2.72
N LYS A 44 -3.40 -8.69 -2.66
CA LYS A 44 -2.75 -9.48 -3.71
C LYS A 44 -3.59 -10.71 -4.05
N ALA A 45 -3.94 -10.89 -5.32
CA ALA A 45 -4.88 -11.91 -5.75
C ALA A 45 -4.25 -13.31 -5.78
N TYR A 46 -2.99 -13.41 -6.20
CA TYR A 46 -2.22 -14.65 -6.30
C TYR A 46 -0.70 -14.36 -6.20
N PRO A 47 0.14 -15.35 -5.85
CA PRO A 47 1.58 -15.14 -5.62
C PRO A 47 2.32 -14.46 -6.77
N GLN A 48 2.01 -14.81 -8.01
CA GLN A 48 2.68 -14.37 -9.24
C GLN A 48 2.14 -13.03 -9.79
N GLU A 49 1.21 -12.37 -9.11
CA GLU A 49 0.74 -11.06 -9.54
C GLU A 49 1.90 -10.05 -9.52
N ASN A 50 2.15 -9.42 -10.67
CA ASN A 50 3.22 -8.46 -10.90
C ASN A 50 2.87 -7.10 -10.30
N VAL A 51 2.88 -7.03 -8.98
CA VAL A 51 2.56 -5.81 -8.22
C VAL A 51 3.52 -5.68 -7.05
N GLY A 52 3.97 -4.46 -6.79
CA GLY A 52 4.74 -4.14 -5.61
C GLY A 52 3.92 -4.37 -4.34
N VAL A 53 4.58 -4.83 -3.27
CA VAL A 53 3.92 -5.11 -1.99
C VAL A 53 4.53 -4.29 -0.86
N PHE A 54 3.69 -3.78 0.04
CA PHE A 54 4.15 -3.12 1.25
C PHE A 54 4.73 -4.12 2.24
N VAL A 55 5.95 -3.84 2.71
CA VAL A 55 6.66 -4.65 3.71
C VAL A 55 7.24 -3.74 4.78
N GLN A 56 7.33 -4.26 6.01
CA GLN A 56 8.10 -3.61 7.06
C GLN A 56 9.53 -4.16 7.06
N ARG A 57 10.52 -3.27 6.93
CA ARG A 57 11.94 -3.66 6.92
C ARG A 57 12.43 -3.89 8.35
N GLY A 58 12.41 -5.15 8.79
CA GLY A 58 12.80 -5.51 10.15
C GLY A 58 11.77 -5.08 11.21
N LYS A 59 11.99 -5.49 12.46
CA LYS A 59 11.04 -5.23 13.55
C LYS A 59 11.05 -3.74 13.92
N GLY A 60 9.93 -3.05 13.71
CA GLY A 60 9.80 -1.62 14.00
C GLY A 60 10.47 -0.70 12.97
N GLY A 61 10.99 -1.26 11.86
CA GLY A 61 11.59 -0.45 10.81
C GLY A 61 10.56 0.19 9.87
N PRO A 62 11.03 0.91 8.84
CA PRO A 62 10.17 1.64 7.93
C PRO A 62 9.30 0.71 7.10
N LEU A 63 8.13 1.22 6.71
CA LEU A 63 7.30 0.61 5.69
C LEU A 63 7.85 1.02 4.31
N SER A 64 8.05 0.05 3.43
CA SER A 64 8.55 0.27 2.06
C SER A 64 7.80 -0.63 1.09
N VAL A 65 7.76 -0.25 -0.19
CA VAL A 65 7.33 -1.16 -1.25
C VAL A 65 8.53 -2.01 -1.69
N VAL A 66 8.32 -3.31 -1.84
CA VAL A 66 9.22 -4.21 -2.59
C VAL A 66 8.58 -4.41 -3.95
N GLU A 67 9.28 -4.06 -5.02
CA GLU A 67 8.78 -4.27 -6.37
C GLU A 67 8.71 -5.75 -6.71
N TYR A 68 7.77 -6.14 -7.58
CA TYR A 68 7.56 -7.56 -7.90
C TYR A 68 8.82 -8.22 -8.50
N SER A 69 9.66 -7.45 -9.20
CA SER A 69 10.93 -7.92 -9.75
C SER A 69 12.00 -8.18 -8.70
N GLU A 70 11.83 -7.64 -7.49
CA GLU A 70 12.75 -7.76 -6.37
C GLU A 70 12.25 -8.74 -5.29
N LEU A 71 11.01 -9.24 -5.43
CA LEU A 71 10.40 -10.17 -4.49
C LEU A 71 10.74 -11.62 -4.88
N GLU A 72 11.46 -12.33 -4.02
CA GLU A 72 11.82 -13.72 -4.27
C GLU A 72 10.56 -14.61 -4.41
N PRO A 73 10.53 -15.59 -5.34
CA PRO A 73 9.36 -16.45 -5.56
C PRO A 73 8.87 -17.20 -4.32
N LEU A 74 9.80 -17.59 -3.43
CA LEU A 74 9.47 -18.23 -2.16
C LEU A 74 8.72 -17.27 -1.23
N MET A 75 9.17 -16.02 -1.13
CA MET A 75 8.48 -14.99 -0.35
C MET A 75 7.11 -14.66 -0.96
N ALA A 76 7.05 -14.52 -2.29
CA ALA A 76 5.80 -14.22 -3.00
C ALA A 76 4.71 -15.28 -2.76
N SER A 77 5.10 -16.52 -2.50
CA SER A 77 4.21 -17.67 -2.25
C SER A 77 4.03 -17.99 -0.76
N GLU A 78 4.65 -17.24 0.14
CA GLU A 78 4.62 -17.53 1.57
C GLU A 78 3.21 -17.33 2.14
N ILE A 79 2.73 -18.30 2.91
CA ILE A 79 1.42 -18.26 3.56
C ILE A 79 1.58 -17.96 5.05
N ASN A 80 0.84 -16.96 5.51
CA ASN A 80 0.62 -16.75 6.93
C ASN A 80 -0.29 -17.87 7.46
N GLN A 81 0.26 -18.71 8.34
CA GLN A 81 -0.41 -19.91 8.84
C GLN A 81 -1.66 -19.62 9.71
N GLU A 82 -1.72 -18.46 10.36
CA GLU A 82 -2.88 -18.07 11.19
C GLU A 82 -4.07 -17.62 10.34
N THR A 83 -3.79 -16.92 9.24
CA THR A 83 -4.83 -16.31 8.39
C THR A 83 -5.15 -17.11 7.14
N GLY A 84 -4.28 -18.06 6.76
CA GLY A 84 -4.37 -18.82 5.51
C GLY A 84 -4.17 -17.98 4.25
N ARG A 85 -3.69 -16.74 4.38
CA ARG A 85 -3.49 -15.77 3.28
C ARG A 85 -2.02 -15.64 2.94
N LEU A 86 -1.71 -15.07 1.78
CA LEU A 86 -0.34 -14.65 1.45
C LEU A 86 0.20 -13.74 2.56
N ARG A 87 1.40 -14.03 3.05
CA ARG A 87 2.07 -13.21 4.06
C ARG A 87 2.29 -11.79 3.53
N TYR A 88 2.68 -11.68 2.27
CA TYR A 88 2.88 -10.41 1.57
C TYR A 88 1.70 -10.14 0.64
N CYS A 89 0.61 -9.61 1.20
CA CYS A 89 -0.66 -9.44 0.49
C CYS A 89 -1.13 -7.99 0.33
N TRP A 90 -0.35 -6.99 0.73
CA TRP A 90 -0.73 -5.57 0.62
C TRP A 90 -0.14 -4.97 -0.65
N SER A 91 -0.89 -5.05 -1.74
CA SER A 91 -0.49 -4.56 -3.05
C SER A 91 -0.55 -3.03 -3.11
N ASN A 92 0.49 -2.43 -3.67
CA ASN A 92 0.51 -1.01 -4.02
C ASN A 92 -0.38 -0.75 -5.24
N VAL A 93 -1.21 0.29 -5.19
CA VAL A 93 -2.22 0.63 -6.22
C VAL A 93 -2.31 2.13 -6.49
#